data_AF-X1MH55-F1
#
_entry.id   AF-X1MH55-F1
#
_cell.length_a   1.000
_cell.length_b   1.000
_cell.length_c   1.000
_cell.angle_alpha   90.00
_cell.angle_beta   90.00
_cell.angle_gamma   90.00
#
_symmetry.space_group_name_H-M   'P 1'
#
loop_
_entity.id
_entity.type
_entity.pdbx_description
1 polymer ?
#
loop_
_entity_poly.entity_id
_entity_poly.type
_entity_poly.pdbx_seq_one_letter_code
_entity_poly.pdbx_strand_id
1 'polypeptide(L)'
;HDIGKIKELEVTTNIKYSNDGKLKGHLIIGLELLKEKLSKIEIPEEHKLKLIHILLSNHGKLEFGSPVTPAFPEALVVYYADELDSKTKMMITVKKEAQPEEDYVYTRDFGEIYLK
;
A
#
# COMPACT_ATOMS: atom_id res chain seq x y z
N HIS A 1 0.22 -5.86 3.68
CA HIS A 1 0.65 -4.55 4.21
C HIS A 1 -0.58 -3.72 4.62
N ASP A 2 -1.65 -3.67 3.82
CA ASP A 2 -2.84 -2.82 4.07
C ASP A 2 -4.03 -3.45 4.83
N ILE A 3 -3.81 -4.45 5.68
CA ILE A 3 -4.92 -5.17 6.35
C ILE A 3 -5.81 -4.25 7.21
N GLY A 4 -5.29 -3.13 7.71
CA GLY A 4 -6.06 -2.18 8.50
C GLY A 4 -7.16 -1.46 7.72
N LYS A 5 -7.11 -1.45 6.38
CA LYS A 5 -8.15 -0.83 5.53
C LYS A 5 -9.55 -1.42 5.80
N ILE A 6 -9.62 -2.68 6.23
CA ILE A 6 -10.89 -3.35 6.56
C ILE A 6 -11.61 -2.74 7.77
N LYS A 7 -10.88 -2.07 8.65
CA LYS A 7 -11.41 -1.39 9.85
C LYS A 7 -11.39 0.13 9.70
N GLU A 8 -10.53 0.65 8.82
CA GLU A 8 -10.48 2.07 8.48
C GLU A 8 -11.69 2.50 7.67
N LEU A 9 -12.13 1.67 6.71
CA LEU A 9 -13.20 2.00 5.78
C LEU A 9 -14.51 1.32 6.19
N GLU A 10 -15.58 2.10 6.25
CA GLU A 10 -16.96 1.64 6.34
C GLU A 10 -17.59 1.71 4.95
N VAL A 11 -17.79 0.54 4.34
CA VAL A 11 -18.37 0.42 3.01
C VAL A 11 -19.86 0.10 3.15
N THR A 12 -20.71 1.10 2.89
CA THR A 12 -22.17 0.94 2.83
C THR A 12 -22.64 1.36 1.43
N THR A 13 -23.69 2.18 1.30
CA THR A 13 -24.03 2.86 0.04
C THR A 13 -23.01 3.94 -0.34
N ASN A 14 -22.20 4.39 0.63
CA ASN A 14 -21.06 5.28 0.44
C ASN A 14 -19.84 4.72 1.16
N ILE A 15 -18.65 5.07 0.70
CA ILE A 15 -17.39 4.78 1.39
C ILE A 15 -17.13 5.91 2.39
N LYS A 16 -17.08 5.57 3.68
CA LYS A 16 -16.75 6.50 4.78
C LYS A 16 -15.57 5.97 5.58
N TYR A 17 -14.88 6.86 6.28
CA TYR A 17 -13.88 6.46 7.28
C TYR A 17 -14.55 6.26 8.63
N SER A 18 -14.23 5.15 9.30
CA SER A 18 -14.61 4.90 10.69
C SER A 18 -13.91 5.88 11.63
N ASN A 19 -14.37 5.97 12.89
CA ASN A 19 -13.69 6.79 13.89
C ASN A 19 -12.24 6.32 14.12
N ASP A 20 -12.03 5.00 14.20
CA ASP A 20 -10.69 4.43 14.28
C ASP A 20 -9.86 4.76 13.03
N GLY A 21 -10.45 4.69 11.84
CA GLY A 21 -9.81 5.07 10.60
C GLY A 21 -9.35 6.52 10.58
N LYS A 22 -10.21 7.46 11.01
CA LYS A 22 -9.87 8.89 11.05
C LYS A 22 -8.82 9.24 12.11
N LEU A 23 -8.82 8.55 13.25
CA LEU A 23 -7.97 8.90 14.40
C LEU A 23 -6.65 8.13 14.43
N LYS A 24 -6.64 6.88 13.95
CA LYS A 24 -5.45 5.99 13.98
C LYS A 24 -4.84 5.77 12.60
N GLY A 25 -5.67 5.71 11.55
CA GLY A 25 -5.27 5.30 10.21
C GLY A 25 -5.04 3.79 10.07
N HIS A 26 -5.17 3.27 8.84
CA HIS A 26 -5.04 1.83 8.56
C HIS A 26 -3.69 1.24 8.95
N LEU A 27 -2.59 2.00 8.92
CA LEU A 27 -1.27 1.46 9.27
C LEU A 27 -1.22 1.02 10.75
N ILE A 28 -1.67 1.88 11.66
CA ILE A 28 -1.72 1.59 13.09
C ILE A 28 -2.74 0.48 13.37
N ILE A 29 -3.92 0.54 12.74
CA ILE A 29 -4.93 -0.52 12.90
C ILE A 29 -4.38 -1.87 12.38
N GLY A 30 -3.65 -1.86 11.27
CA GLY A 30 -3.01 -3.04 10.71
C GLY A 30 -1.94 -3.63 11.65
N LEU A 31 -1.16 -2.77 12.31
CA LEU A 31 -0.20 -3.20 13.33
C LEU A 31 -0.89 -3.85 14.53
N GLU A 32 -1.97 -3.25 15.04
CA GLU A 32 -2.77 -3.82 16.15
C GLU A 32 -3.29 -5.22 15.79
N LEU A 33 -3.88 -5.36 14.60
CA LEU A 33 -4.38 -6.64 14.07
C LEU A 33 -3.27 -7.68 13.91
N LEU A 34 -2.12 -7.27 13.37
CA LEU A 34 -0.97 -8.15 13.19
C LEU A 34 -0.47 -8.65 14.55
N LYS A 35 -0.26 -7.76 15.52
CA LYS A 35 0.20 -8.13 16.87
C LYS A 35 -0.78 -9.08 17.57
N GLU A 36 -2.09 -8.88 17.41
CA GLU A 36 -3.12 -9.77 17.95
C GLU A 36 -3.04 -11.19 17.35
N LYS A 37 -2.68 -11.32 16.07
CA LYS A 37 -2.48 -12.64 15.44
C LYS A 37 -1.15 -13.26 15.82
N LEU A 38 -0.08 -12.47 15.87
CA LEU A 38 1.25 -12.93 16.25
C LEU A 38 1.33 -13.43 17.69
N SER A 39 0.45 -12.96 18.60
CA SER A 39 0.36 -13.46 19.97
C SER A 39 -0.30 -14.84 20.08
N LYS A 40 -0.98 -15.30 19.02
CA LYS A 40 -1.75 -16.56 18.98
C LYS A 40 -1.03 -17.67 18.22
N ILE A 41 0.13 -17.39 17.65
CA ILE A 41 0.91 -18.35 16.87
C ILE A 41 2.31 -18.50 17.45
N GLU A 42 2.84 -19.72 17.39
CA GLU A 42 4.20 -20.03 17.83
C GLU A 42 5.14 -20.00 16.63
N ILE A 43 5.84 -18.89 16.48
CA ILE A 43 6.91 -18.69 15.49
C ILE A 43 8.07 -17.94 16.17
N PRO A 44 9.30 -18.00 15.64
CA PRO A 44 10.43 -17.30 16.25
C PRO A 44 10.18 -15.78 16.34
N GLU A 45 10.60 -15.17 17.45
CA GLU A 45 10.40 -13.73 17.69
C GLU A 45 11.01 -12.84 16.60
N GLU A 46 12.13 -13.26 16.02
CA GLU A 46 12.73 -12.58 14.87
C GLU A 46 11.78 -12.50 13.67
N HIS A 47 11.02 -13.56 13.39
CA HIS A 47 10.05 -13.59 12.29
C HIS A 47 8.87 -12.66 12.59
N LYS A 48 8.42 -12.59 13.85
CA LYS A 48 7.39 -11.62 14.28
C LYS A 48 7.86 -10.19 14.04
N LEU A 49 9.10 -9.89 14.41
CA LEU A 49 9.70 -8.56 14.21
C LEU A 49 9.84 -8.22 12.72
N LYS A 50 10.31 -9.15 11.89
CA LYS A 50 10.37 -8.98 10.43
C LYS A 50 9.00 -8.69 9.82
N LEU A 51 7.94 -9.42 10.23
CA LEU A 51 6.58 -9.19 9.72
C LEU A 51 6.07 -7.79 10.08
N ILE A 52 6.33 -7.34 11.31
CA ILE A 52 6.01 -5.98 11.74
C ILE A 52 6.78 -4.95 10.91
N HIS A 53 8.09 -5.17 10.68
CA HIS A 53 8.91 -4.27 9.88
C HIS A 53 8.39 -4.15 8.44
N ILE A 54 8.06 -5.28 7.79
CA ILE A 54 7.48 -5.30 6.44
C ILE A 54 6.21 -4.44 6.37
N LEU A 55 5.34 -4.53 7.40
CA LEU A 55 4.12 -3.73 7.47
C LEU A 55 4.45 -2.24 7.64
N LEU A 56 5.39 -1.89 8.53
CA LEU A 56 5.74 -0.50 8.82
C LEU A 56 6.61 0.16 7.75
N SER A 57 7.31 -0.61 6.91
CA SER A 57 8.15 -0.07 5.84
C SER A 57 7.48 -0.10 4.47
N ASN A 58 6.17 -0.40 4.41
CA ASN A 58 5.46 -0.64 3.15
C ASN A 58 5.44 0.58 2.21
N HIS A 59 5.54 1.81 2.74
CA HIS A 59 5.60 3.03 1.93
C HIS A 59 7.04 3.36 1.48
N GLY A 60 8.03 2.55 1.85
CA GLY A 60 9.40 2.59 1.35
C GLY A 60 10.27 3.71 1.90
N LYS A 61 9.80 4.96 1.85
CA LYS A 61 10.54 6.14 2.27
C LYS A 61 9.78 6.96 3.30
N LEU A 62 10.53 7.65 4.15
CA LEU A 62 9.97 8.56 5.17
C LEU A 62 9.15 9.70 4.51
N GLU A 63 9.61 10.20 3.36
CA GLU A 63 8.92 11.23 2.57
C GLU A 63 7.54 10.78 2.05
N PHE A 64 7.31 9.47 1.95
CA PHE A 64 6.03 8.88 1.52
C PHE A 64 5.15 8.47 2.71
N GLY A 65 5.49 8.90 3.93
CA GLY A 65 4.73 8.60 5.14
C GLY A 65 5.07 7.26 5.79
N SER A 66 6.15 6.58 5.34
CA SER A 66 6.64 5.37 5.99
C SER A 66 7.26 5.71 7.35
N PRO A 67 6.89 5.05 8.47
CA PRO A 67 7.57 5.20 9.75
C PRO A 67 9.07 4.83 9.71
N VAL A 68 9.41 3.81 8.92
CA VAL A 68 10.77 3.30 8.72
C VAL A 68 10.99 2.90 7.26
N THR A 69 12.24 2.82 6.83
CA THR A 69 12.58 2.31 5.49
C THR A 69 12.77 0.78 5.50
N PRO A 70 12.60 0.09 4.35
CA PRO A 70 12.89 -1.33 4.25
C PRO A 70 14.34 -1.62 4.64
N ALA A 71 14.54 -2.56 5.58
CA ALA A 71 15.85 -2.84 6.17
C ALA A 71 16.44 -4.20 5.77
N PHE A 72 15.69 -4.98 4.99
CA PHE A 72 16.11 -6.31 4.50
C PHE A 72 15.39 -6.64 3.17
N PRO A 73 15.91 -7.61 2.39
CA PRO A 73 15.44 -7.88 1.03
C PRO A 73 13.94 -8.13 0.93
N GLU A 74 13.36 -8.92 1.83
CA GLU A 74 11.95 -9.27 1.80
C GLU A 74 11.05 -8.03 1.99
N ALA A 75 11.43 -7.10 2.88
CA ALA A 75 10.72 -5.84 3.06
C ALA A 75 10.85 -4.92 1.84
N LEU A 76 12.03 -4.89 1.21
CA LEU A 76 12.27 -4.11 0.00
C LEU A 76 11.43 -4.62 -1.17
N VAL A 77 11.35 -5.94 -1.32
CA VAL A 77 10.53 -6.60 -2.35
C VAL A 77 9.06 -6.28 -2.15
N VAL A 78 8.54 -6.33 -0.91
CA VAL A 78 7.13 -6.01 -0.65
C VAL A 78 6.81 -4.55 -0.99
N TYR A 79 7.68 -3.60 -0.63
CA TYR A 79 7.51 -2.20 -0.99
C TYR A 79 7.48 -2.00 -2.51
N TYR A 80 8.47 -2.52 -3.24
CA TYR A 80 8.52 -2.34 -4.69
C TYR A 80 7.42 -3.09 -5.43
N ALA A 81 6.96 -4.24 -4.91
CA ALA A 81 5.82 -4.94 -5.48
C ALA A 81 4.54 -4.10 -5.42
N ASP A 82 4.29 -3.42 -4.30
CA ASP A 82 3.15 -2.52 -4.14
C ASP A 82 3.28 -1.26 -5.01
N GLU A 83 4.47 -0.65 -5.03
CA GLU A 83 4.73 0.52 -5.87
C GLU A 83 4.55 0.19 -7.37
N LEU A 84 5.05 -0.97 -7.80
CA LEU A 84 4.92 -1.44 -9.17
C LEU A 84 3.45 -1.73 -9.54
N ASP A 85 2.69 -2.38 -8.67
CA ASP A 85 1.27 -2.65 -8.90
C ASP A 85 0.49 -1.34 -9.07
N SER A 86 0.69 -0.40 -8.15
CA SER A 86 0.05 0.92 -8.18
C SER A 86 0.37 1.68 -9.48
N LYS A 87 1.65 1.80 -9.83
CA LYS A 87 2.09 2.50 -11.05
C LYS A 87 1.58 1.83 -12.32
N THR A 88 1.64 0.51 -12.38
CA THR A 88 1.15 -0.27 -13.53
C THR A 88 -0.34 -0.06 -13.71
N LYS A 89 -1.10 -0.11 -12.61
CA LYS A 89 -2.54 0.14 -12.63
C LYS A 89 -2.88 1.55 -13.08
N MET A 90 -2.14 2.57 -12.63
CA MET A 90 -2.31 3.95 -13.10
C MET A 90 -2.11 4.06 -14.60
N MET A 91 -1.02 3.49 -15.15
CA MET A 91 -0.78 3.49 -16.60
C MET A 91 -1.89 2.78 -17.38
N ILE A 92 -2.36 1.62 -16.89
CA ILE A 92 -3.48 0.88 -17.51
C ILE A 92 -4.75 1.71 -17.52
N THR A 93 -5.08 2.39 -16.41
CA THR A 93 -6.25 3.27 -16.34
C THR A 93 -6.15 4.42 -17.33
N VAL A 94 -4.99 5.10 -17.39
CA VAL A 94 -4.75 6.17 -18.35
C VAL A 94 -4.93 5.68 -19.79
N LYS A 95 -4.37 4.51 -20.15
CA LYS A 95 -4.56 3.93 -21.50
C LYS A 95 -6.03 3.62 -21.81
N LYS A 96 -6.83 3.24 -20.82
CA LYS A 96 -8.27 2.94 -21.00
C LYS A 96 -9.13 4.19 -21.16
N GLU A 97 -8.75 5.28 -20.50
CA GLU A 97 -9.50 6.54 -20.51
C GLU A 97 -9.08 7.48 -21.63
N ALA A 98 -7.92 7.23 -22.26
CA ALA A 98 -7.42 8.03 -23.36
C ALA A 98 -8.29 7.93 -24.62
N GLN A 99 -8.30 9.00 -25.42
CA GLN A 99 -9.03 9.09 -26.68
C GLN A 99 -8.40 8.14 -27.71
N PRO A 100 -9.19 7.38 -28.51
CA PRO A 100 -8.65 6.37 -29.44
C PRO A 100 -7.85 6.94 -30.62
N GLU A 101 -7.99 8.23 -30.89
CA GLU A 101 -7.46 8.90 -32.08
C GLU A 101 -5.98 9.31 -31.92
N GLU A 102 -5.48 9.36 -30.68
CA GLU A 102 -4.12 9.84 -30.35
C GLU A 102 -3.13 8.68 -30.12
N ASP A 103 -1.86 8.89 -30.50
CA ASP A 103 -0.80 7.88 -30.33
C ASP A 103 -0.17 7.94 -28.94
N TYR A 104 -0.25 9.10 -28.27
CA TYR A 104 0.37 9.38 -26.99
C TYR A 104 -0.56 10.19 -26.09
N VAL A 105 -0.44 9.98 -24.79
CA VAL A 105 -1.02 10.86 -23.76
C VAL A 105 0.05 11.26 -22.76
N TYR A 106 0.11 12.54 -22.40
CA TYR A 106 1.04 13.01 -21.38
C TYR A 106 0.43 12.89 -19.98
N THR A 107 1.22 12.37 -19.05
CA THR A 107 0.91 12.38 -17.62
C THR A 107 2.07 12.97 -16.84
N ARG A 108 1.79 13.61 -15.70
CA ARG A 108 2.84 14.13 -14.82
C ARG A 108 3.73 13.03 -14.25
N ASP A 109 3.14 11.86 -13.98
CA ASP A 109 3.83 10.76 -13.27
C ASP A 109 4.66 9.87 -14.20
N PHE A 110 4.31 9.76 -15.49
CA PHE A 110 4.96 8.86 -16.45
C PHE A 110 5.47 9.53 -17.73
N GLY A 111 5.22 10.84 -17.91
CA GLY A 111 5.53 11.54 -19.15
C GLY A 111 4.60 11.08 -20.28
N GLU A 112 5.16 10.91 -21.49
CA GLU A 112 4.42 10.43 -22.66
C GLU A 112 4.17 8.92 -22.58
N ILE A 113 2.90 8.53 -22.50
CA ILE A 113 2.47 7.14 -22.52
C ILE A 113 1.98 6.81 -23.92
N TYR A 114 2.54 5.78 -24.53
CA TYR A 114 2.12 5.27 -25.83
C TYR A 114 0.80 4.50 -25.74
N LEU A 115 -0.17 4.82 -26.59
CA LEU A 115 -1.54 4.32 -26.51
C LEU A 115 -1.80 3.11 -27.41
N LYS A 116 -1.16 3.05 -28.58
CA LYS A 116 -1.35 1.97 -29.55
C LYS A 116 -0.64 0.68 -29.17
#